data_AF-A0A423HSW3-F1
#
_entry.id   AF-A0A423HSW3-F1
#
_cell.length_a   1.000
_cell.length_b   1.000
_cell.length_c   1.000
_cell.angle_alpha   90.00
_cell.angle_beta   90.00
_cell.angle_gamma   90.00
#
_symmetry.space_group_name_H-M   'P 1'
#
loop_
_entity.id
_entity.type
_entity.pdbx_description
1 polymer ?
#
loop_
_entity_poly.entity_id
_entity_poly.type
_entity_poly.pdbx_seq_one_letter_code
_entity_poly.pdbx_strand_id
1 'polypeptide(L)'
;MNEVKMLTESEQTAFIYDLVKSYPASEAKLRVAGLSARSGSSIINLDDIQAVVDGPNVIGMFDGMSRRNKRIALNTYRFAEIMATNKYPAKHQIEQRFQFLISVLTAMKWTKVVQVSKAYEKKTQSLTMANVAVDIISGVVKGVAGGIGIPSLVADTLGSLKQDEKALNLFNRSVEKDQGRRFGMASCAQDKDGSVNMAVAAVNYSKEPGKDGGVLFFEWKSSEVEVYQDTAYLVIHEEDYPGAREATVNAYLDELDERAFQAILASK
;
A
#
# COMPACT_ATOMS: atom_id res chain seq x y z
N MET A 1 5.54 28.03 -11.44
CA MET A 1 6.36 27.49 -10.35
C MET A 1 5.43 27.39 -9.15
N ASN A 2 4.85 26.21 -8.89
CA ASN A 2 3.95 26.05 -7.74
C ASN A 2 4.83 25.91 -6.50
N GLU A 3 4.80 26.91 -5.62
CA GLU A 3 5.39 26.80 -4.28
C GLU A 3 4.72 25.64 -3.55
N VAL A 4 5.47 24.57 -3.29
CA VAL A 4 5.05 23.53 -2.36
C VAL A 4 5.16 24.16 -0.98
N LYS A 5 4.04 24.68 -0.44
CA LYS A 5 3.99 25.17 0.93
C LYS A 5 4.28 23.99 1.87
N MET A 6 5.51 23.93 2.37
CA MET A 6 5.91 22.93 3.37
C MET A 6 5.15 23.23 4.65
N LEU A 7 4.26 22.33 5.05
CA LEU A 7 3.56 22.44 6.33
C LEU A 7 4.58 22.42 7.47
N THR A 8 4.43 23.33 8.41
CA THR A 8 5.16 23.32 9.68
C THR A 8 4.87 22.03 10.44
N GLU A 9 5.73 21.69 11.41
CA GLU A 9 5.50 20.50 12.23
C GLU A 9 4.16 20.53 12.97
N SER A 10 3.77 21.71 13.47
CA SER A 10 2.48 21.90 14.13
C SER A 10 1.31 21.70 13.17
N GLU A 11 1.39 22.22 11.94
CA GLU A 11 0.35 22.03 10.92
C GLU A 11 0.24 20.56 10.49
N GLN A 12 1.36 19.85 10.32
CA GLN A 12 1.36 18.41 10.02
C GLN A 12 0.72 17.59 11.14
N THR A 13 1.03 17.91 12.40
CA THR A 13 0.45 17.24 13.56
C THR A 13 -1.06 17.50 13.64
N ALA A 14 -1.49 18.77 13.52
CA ALA A 14 -2.90 19.14 13.51
C ALA A 14 -3.66 18.43 12.39
N PHE A 15 -3.07 18.34 11.20
CA PHE A 15 -3.66 17.63 10.07
C PHE A 15 -3.96 16.16 10.39
N ILE A 16 -3.04 15.42 11.02
CA ILE A 16 -3.28 14.02 11.40
C ILE A 16 -4.41 13.92 12.44
N TYR A 17 -4.42 14.79 13.45
CA TYR A 17 -5.49 14.82 14.45
C TYR A 17 -6.86 15.13 13.84
N ASP A 18 -6.92 16.10 12.94
CA ASP A 18 -8.15 16.47 12.24
C ASP A 18 -8.66 15.34 11.35
N LEU A 19 -7.77 14.54 10.74
CA LEU A 19 -8.17 13.35 9.98
C LEU A 19 -8.78 12.28 10.87
N VAL A 20 -8.15 11.95 12.00
CA VAL A 20 -8.71 10.98 12.95
C VAL A 20 -10.07 11.44 13.45
N LYS A 21 -10.25 12.75 13.71
CA LYS A 21 -11.54 13.32 14.11
C LYS A 21 -12.59 13.29 13.00
N SER A 22 -12.18 13.57 11.76
CA SER A 22 -13.10 13.61 10.61
C SER A 22 -13.51 12.22 10.13
N TYR A 23 -12.66 11.22 10.33
CA TYR A 23 -12.86 9.84 9.90
C TYR A 23 -12.55 8.88 11.05
N PRO A 24 -13.34 8.91 12.15
CA PRO A 24 -13.03 8.16 13.35
C PRO A 24 -13.02 6.65 13.09
N ALA A 25 -12.15 5.93 13.81
CA ALA A 25 -12.02 4.49 13.68
C ALA A 25 -13.34 3.78 13.94
N SER A 26 -14.16 4.28 14.86
CA SER A 26 -15.51 3.77 15.20
C SER A 26 -16.52 3.77 14.04
N GLU A 27 -16.34 4.63 13.03
CA GLU A 27 -17.24 4.78 11.88
C GLU A 27 -16.62 4.29 10.57
N ALA A 28 -15.31 4.08 10.54
CA ALA A 28 -14.63 3.61 9.34
C ALA A 28 -15.06 2.19 8.95
N LYS A 29 -15.06 1.94 7.63
CA LYS A 29 -15.36 0.63 7.05
C LYS A 29 -14.35 -0.39 7.55
N LEU A 30 -14.85 -1.52 8.08
CA LEU A 30 -14.00 -2.61 8.54
C LEU A 30 -13.18 -3.17 7.37
N ARG A 31 -11.87 -3.26 7.58
CA ARG A 31 -10.94 -3.94 6.68
C ARG A 31 -10.33 -5.10 7.44
N VAL A 32 -10.35 -6.28 6.82
CA VAL A 32 -9.63 -7.44 7.36
C VAL A 32 -8.31 -7.49 6.62
N ALA A 33 -7.21 -7.24 7.32
CA ALA A 33 -5.88 -7.52 6.81
C ALA A 33 -5.62 -9.03 6.89
N GLY A 34 -5.16 -9.62 5.79
CA GLY A 34 -4.64 -10.98 5.73
C GLY A 34 -3.12 -10.94 5.55
N LEU A 35 -2.43 -11.95 6.04
CA LEU A 35 -0.98 -12.07 5.89
C LEU A 35 -0.69 -13.08 4.79
N SER A 36 0.29 -12.78 3.92
CA SER A 36 0.88 -13.78 3.03
C SER A 36 2.21 -14.19 3.64
N ALA A 37 2.22 -15.33 4.32
CA ALA A 37 3.42 -15.82 4.99
C ALA A 37 4.22 -16.68 4.01
N ARG A 38 5.48 -16.32 3.75
CA ARG A 38 6.46 -17.38 3.49
C ARG A 38 6.76 -18.05 4.83
N SER A 39 5.99 -19.11 5.11
CA SER A 39 6.15 -20.13 6.15
C SER A 39 6.26 -19.66 7.61
N GLY A 40 5.18 -19.85 8.38
CA GLY A 40 5.26 -19.91 9.84
C GLY A 40 3.92 -19.59 10.51
N SER A 41 3.56 -20.38 11.52
CA SER A 41 2.25 -20.45 12.16
C SER A 41 1.58 -19.12 12.55
N SER A 42 0.26 -19.11 12.44
CA SER A 42 -0.69 -18.08 12.86
C SER A 42 -0.62 -17.72 14.34
N ILE A 43 0.32 -16.86 14.71
CA ILE A 43 0.24 -15.88 15.82
C ILE A 43 1.11 -14.72 15.33
N ILE A 44 0.61 -13.49 15.32
CA ILE A 44 1.23 -12.31 14.67
C ILE A 44 2.68 -12.13 15.16
N ASN A 45 3.65 -12.65 14.40
CA ASN A 45 5.07 -12.37 14.60
C ASN A 45 5.53 -11.38 13.53
N LEU A 46 5.60 -10.09 13.88
CA LEU A 46 6.15 -9.06 13.00
C LEU A 46 7.59 -9.34 12.55
N ASP A 47 8.32 -10.17 13.29
CA ASP A 47 9.68 -10.54 12.92
C ASP A 47 9.67 -11.36 11.63
N ASP A 48 8.62 -12.17 11.41
CA ASP A 48 8.45 -13.08 10.26
C ASP A 48 7.50 -12.55 9.18
N ILE A 49 6.88 -11.37 9.36
CA ILE A 49 5.99 -10.80 8.34
C ILE A 49 6.85 -10.18 7.23
N GLN A 50 6.76 -10.78 6.05
CA GLN A 50 7.34 -10.30 4.78
C GLN A 50 6.31 -9.63 3.87
N ALA A 51 5.04 -10.00 3.99
CA ALA A 51 3.99 -9.43 3.17
C ALA A 51 2.63 -9.38 3.87
N VAL A 52 1.88 -8.31 3.61
CA VAL A 52 0.53 -8.09 4.12
C VAL A 52 -0.42 -7.79 2.96
N VAL A 53 -1.58 -8.44 2.95
CA VAL A 53 -2.73 -8.09 2.11
C VAL A 53 -3.67 -7.24 2.96
N ASP A 54 -3.77 -5.94 2.67
CA ASP A 54 -4.73 -5.05 3.34
C ASP A 54 -5.79 -4.58 2.33
N GLY A 55 -6.91 -5.29 2.30
CA GLY A 55 -7.96 -5.03 1.32
C GLY A 55 -7.44 -5.19 -0.12
N PRO A 56 -7.59 -4.17 -1.00
CA PRO A 56 -7.11 -4.21 -2.37
C PRO A 56 -5.61 -3.88 -2.49
N ASN A 57 -4.86 -3.88 -1.38
CA ASN A 57 -3.45 -3.48 -1.34
C ASN A 57 -2.55 -4.64 -0.90
N VAL A 58 -1.35 -4.72 -1.48
CA VAL A 58 -0.30 -5.66 -1.09
C VAL A 58 0.94 -4.90 -0.63
N ILE A 59 1.43 -5.20 0.57
CA ILE A 59 2.56 -4.50 1.19
C ILE A 59 3.67 -5.51 1.42
N GLY A 60 4.75 -5.42 0.65
CA GLY A 60 5.97 -6.23 0.83
C GLY A 60 6.99 -5.50 1.72
N MET A 61 7.68 -6.25 2.57
CA MET A 61 8.74 -5.76 3.47
C MET A 61 9.95 -6.68 3.38
N PHE A 62 11.14 -6.10 3.19
CA PHE A 62 12.38 -6.86 3.07
C PHE A 62 12.79 -7.48 4.42
N ASP A 63 13.39 -8.68 4.38
CA ASP A 63 13.78 -9.42 5.61
C ASP A 63 14.76 -8.67 6.50
N GLY A 64 15.68 -7.91 5.90
CA GLY A 64 16.69 -7.13 6.63
C GLY A 64 16.14 -5.91 7.38
N MET A 65 14.83 -5.64 7.32
CA MET A 65 14.23 -4.53 8.06
C MET A 65 14.09 -4.85 9.54
N SER A 66 14.41 -3.88 10.41
CA SER A 66 14.11 -3.99 11.83
C SER A 66 12.60 -4.12 12.08
N ARG A 67 12.21 -4.80 13.16
CA ARG A 67 10.80 -4.94 13.58
C ARG A 67 10.09 -3.58 13.66
N ARG A 68 10.82 -2.59 14.16
CA ARG A 68 10.39 -1.21 14.33
C ARG A 68 10.12 -0.53 12.99
N ASN A 69 11.04 -0.67 12.03
CA ASN A 69 10.87 -0.13 10.69
C ASN A 69 9.77 -0.83 9.90
N LYS A 70 9.62 -2.16 10.04
CA LYS A 70 8.46 -2.89 9.50
C LYS A 70 7.14 -2.31 10.02
N ARG A 71 7.07 -2.06 11.34
CA ARG A 71 5.89 -1.46 11.98
C ARG A 71 5.58 -0.06 11.45
N ILE A 72 6.58 0.83 11.36
CA ILE A 72 6.41 2.19 10.82
C ILE A 72 5.90 2.12 9.37
N ALA A 73 6.57 1.34 8.51
CA ALA A 73 6.19 1.19 7.10
C ALA A 73 4.75 0.70 6.94
N LEU A 74 4.41 -0.39 7.62
CA LEU A 74 3.08 -0.97 7.56
C LEU A 74 2.01 0.01 8.07
N ASN A 75 2.17 0.53 9.28
CA ASN A 75 1.11 1.31 9.92
C ASN A 75 0.89 2.66 9.23
N THR A 76 1.97 3.34 8.82
CA THR A 76 1.83 4.61 8.10
C THR A 76 1.17 4.42 6.73
N TYR A 77 1.54 3.39 5.97
CA TYR A 77 0.89 3.10 4.69
C TYR A 77 -0.58 2.71 4.86
N ARG A 78 -0.90 1.79 5.78
CA ARG A 78 -2.29 1.38 6.08
C ARG A 78 -3.15 2.58 6.46
N PHE A 79 -2.66 3.41 7.38
CA PHE A 79 -3.37 4.61 7.82
C PHE A 79 -3.61 5.59 6.66
N ALA A 80 -2.59 5.85 5.83
CA ALA A 80 -2.72 6.74 4.67
C ALA A 80 -3.74 6.22 3.64
N GLU A 81 -3.74 4.92 3.33
CA GLU A 81 -4.71 4.28 2.43
C GLU A 81 -6.15 4.35 2.97
N ILE A 82 -6.34 4.12 4.27
CA ILE A 82 -7.65 4.21 4.93
C ILE A 82 -8.17 5.64 4.84
N MET A 83 -7.35 6.63 5.24
CA MET A 83 -7.73 8.04 5.20
C MET A 83 -8.03 8.51 3.77
N ALA A 84 -7.25 8.06 2.79
CA ALA A 84 -7.48 8.38 1.39
C ALA A 84 -8.76 7.79 0.84
N THR A 85 -9.07 6.54 1.18
CA THR A 85 -10.31 5.90 0.75
C THR A 85 -11.53 6.52 1.42
N ASN A 86 -11.44 6.88 2.70
CA ASN A 86 -12.53 7.54 3.42
C ASN A 86 -12.82 8.92 2.84
N LYS A 87 -11.78 9.68 2.48
CA LYS A 87 -11.93 11.01 1.88
C LYS A 87 -12.37 10.98 0.41
N TYR A 88 -11.87 10.02 -0.36
CA TYR A 88 -12.12 9.88 -1.80
C TYR A 88 -12.70 8.50 -2.15
N PRO A 89 -13.95 8.22 -1.75
CA PRO A 89 -14.56 6.90 -1.93
C PRO A 89 -15.02 6.63 -3.36
N ALA A 90 -15.19 7.65 -4.22
CA ALA A 90 -15.77 7.47 -5.54
C ALA A 90 -14.75 6.98 -6.58
N LYS A 91 -15.21 6.19 -7.56
CA LYS A 91 -14.34 5.56 -8.58
C LYS A 91 -13.56 6.54 -9.44
N HIS A 92 -14.14 7.70 -9.74
CA HIS A 92 -13.49 8.71 -10.58
C HIS A 92 -12.47 9.55 -9.80
N GLN A 93 -12.31 9.31 -8.49
CA GLN A 93 -11.42 10.06 -7.61
C GLN A 93 -10.06 9.37 -7.39
N ILE A 94 -9.67 8.43 -8.26
CA ILE A 94 -8.47 7.60 -8.07
C ILE A 94 -7.18 8.41 -7.95
N GLU A 95 -7.04 9.46 -8.76
CA GLU A 95 -5.88 10.35 -8.72
C GLU A 95 -5.88 11.16 -7.42
N GLN A 96 -7.01 11.76 -7.05
CA GLN A 96 -7.16 12.49 -5.79
C GLN A 96 -6.88 11.59 -4.58
N ARG A 97 -7.32 10.33 -4.63
CA ARG A 97 -7.03 9.32 -3.60
C ARG A 97 -5.52 9.09 -3.48
N PHE A 98 -4.80 8.93 -4.59
CA PHE A 98 -3.35 8.75 -4.55
C PHE A 98 -2.61 10.00 -4.07
N GLN A 99 -2.95 11.18 -4.58
CA GLN A 99 -2.35 12.44 -4.14
C GLN A 99 -2.55 12.68 -2.63
N PHE A 100 -3.74 12.33 -2.13
CA PHE A 100 -4.05 12.47 -0.72
C PHE A 100 -3.29 11.44 0.13
N LEU A 101 -3.19 10.18 -0.30
CA LEU A 101 -2.33 9.19 0.35
C LEU A 101 -0.91 9.71 0.53
N ILE A 102 -0.31 10.26 -0.54
CA ILE A 102 1.05 10.80 -0.49
C ILE A 102 1.13 12.01 0.46
N SER A 103 0.09 12.83 0.51
CA SER A 103 0.01 13.96 1.45
C SER A 103 -0.05 13.49 2.91
N VAL A 104 -0.79 12.41 3.20
CA VAL A 104 -0.87 11.80 4.53
C VAL A 104 0.48 11.18 4.92
N LEU A 105 1.13 10.43 4.02
CA LEU A 105 2.49 9.91 4.24
C LEU A 105 3.48 11.05 4.54
N THR A 106 3.42 12.14 3.78
CA THR A 106 4.27 13.32 3.99
C THR A 106 4.03 13.97 5.35
N ALA A 107 2.77 14.07 5.79
CA ALA A 107 2.44 14.57 7.13
C ALA A 107 2.95 13.63 8.25
N MET A 108 3.11 12.34 7.95
CA MET A 108 3.77 11.35 8.82
C MET A 108 5.30 11.31 8.64
N LYS A 109 5.91 12.34 8.04
CA LYS A 109 7.36 12.53 7.86
C LYS A 109 8.03 11.68 6.79
N TRP A 110 7.26 11.00 5.95
CA TRP A 110 7.83 10.41 4.73
C TRP A 110 8.25 11.51 3.76
N THR A 111 9.53 11.56 3.42
CA THR A 111 10.08 12.44 2.40
C THR A 111 9.77 11.87 1.02
N LYS A 112 8.98 12.61 0.25
CA LYS A 112 8.68 12.26 -1.14
C LYS A 112 9.85 12.59 -2.05
N VAL A 113 10.51 11.57 -2.58
CA VAL A 113 11.67 11.75 -3.47
C VAL A 113 11.24 11.87 -4.94
N VAL A 114 10.32 11.00 -5.38
CA VAL A 114 9.72 11.08 -6.71
C VAL A 114 8.26 10.72 -6.65
N GLN A 115 7.49 11.28 -7.59
CA GLN A 115 6.10 10.92 -7.82
C GLN A 115 5.81 11.00 -9.31
N VAL A 116 5.22 9.95 -9.88
CA VAL A 116 4.93 9.86 -11.31
C VAL A 116 3.54 9.29 -11.51
N SER A 117 2.74 9.99 -12.31
CA SER A 117 1.40 9.58 -12.73
C SER A 117 1.35 9.58 -14.25
N LYS A 118 1.03 8.44 -14.86
CA LYS A 118 1.02 8.28 -16.33
C LYS A 118 0.25 7.04 -16.80
N ALA A 119 -0.04 7.00 -18.10
CA ALA A 119 -0.43 5.75 -18.75
C ALA A 119 0.73 4.74 -18.73
N TYR A 120 0.41 3.46 -18.58
CA TYR A 120 1.37 2.38 -18.72
C TYR A 120 1.43 1.94 -20.18
N GLU A 121 2.61 2.12 -20.79
CA GLU A 121 2.84 1.80 -22.19
C GLU A 121 3.85 0.66 -22.30
N LYS A 122 3.35 -0.56 -22.58
CA LYS A 122 4.20 -1.70 -22.94
C LYS A 122 3.54 -2.48 -24.08
N LYS A 123 4.25 -2.60 -25.21
CA LYS A 123 3.79 -3.33 -26.39
C LYS A 123 4.21 -4.79 -26.30
N THR A 124 3.38 -5.64 -25.68
CA THR A 124 3.53 -7.11 -25.67
C THR A 124 2.24 -7.76 -26.20
N GLN A 125 2.27 -9.03 -26.62
CA GLN A 125 1.04 -9.71 -27.04
C GLN A 125 0.08 -9.94 -25.86
N SER A 126 0.64 -10.33 -24.70
CA SER A 126 -0.10 -10.50 -23.46
C SER A 126 0.61 -9.87 -22.26
N LEU A 127 -0.13 -9.64 -21.17
CA LEU A 127 0.38 -9.17 -19.89
C LEU A 127 -0.45 -9.71 -18.72
N THR A 128 0.14 -9.75 -17.53
CA THR A 128 -0.57 -9.94 -16.26
C THR A 128 -0.40 -8.68 -15.41
N MET A 129 -1.37 -8.37 -14.55
CA MET A 129 -1.25 -7.18 -13.68
C MET A 129 -0.12 -7.35 -12.66
N ALA A 130 0.23 -8.58 -12.27
CA ALA A 130 1.42 -8.87 -11.48
C ALA A 130 2.71 -8.41 -12.19
N ASN A 131 2.88 -8.75 -13.48
CA ASN A 131 4.06 -8.31 -14.24
C ASN A 131 4.07 -6.79 -14.45
N VAL A 132 2.90 -6.20 -14.70
CA VAL A 132 2.74 -4.74 -14.78
C VAL A 132 3.15 -4.07 -13.47
N ALA A 133 2.74 -4.60 -12.32
CA ALA A 133 3.09 -4.04 -11.02
C ALA A 133 4.61 -4.13 -10.75
N VAL A 134 5.26 -5.24 -11.10
CA VAL A 134 6.73 -5.39 -11.05
C VAL A 134 7.41 -4.35 -11.94
N ASP A 135 6.97 -4.19 -13.19
CA ASP A 135 7.54 -3.24 -14.14
C ASP A 135 7.42 -1.78 -13.65
N ILE A 136 6.23 -1.43 -13.13
CA ILE A 136 5.91 -0.09 -12.59
C ILE A 136 6.82 0.24 -11.39
N ILE A 137 6.88 -0.64 -10.38
CA ILE A 137 7.73 -0.40 -9.20
C ILE A 137 9.21 -0.40 -9.59
N SER A 138 9.64 -1.30 -10.48
CA SER A 138 11.02 -1.30 -10.98
C SER A 138 11.39 0.02 -11.65
N GLY A 139 10.45 0.63 -12.40
CA GLY A 139 10.64 1.93 -13.04
C GLY A 139 10.87 3.06 -12.05
N VAL A 140 10.04 3.16 -11.00
CA VAL A 140 10.16 4.24 -10.01
C VAL A 140 11.42 4.09 -9.14
N VAL A 141 11.81 2.85 -8.81
CA VAL A 141 13.01 2.57 -7.99
C VAL A 141 14.30 2.86 -8.76
N LYS A 142 14.40 2.43 -10.03
CA LYS A 142 15.60 2.66 -10.86
C LYS A 142 15.94 4.15 -11.01
N GLY A 143 14.93 5.02 -11.01
CA GLY A 143 15.12 6.46 -11.13
C GLY A 143 15.73 7.14 -9.90
N VAL A 144 15.77 6.47 -8.74
CA VAL A 144 16.03 7.13 -7.45
C VAL A 144 17.05 6.40 -6.58
N ALA A 145 17.02 5.06 -6.57
CA ALA A 145 17.52 4.29 -5.43
C ALA A 145 18.70 3.35 -5.71
N GLY A 146 19.34 3.46 -6.89
CA GLY A 146 20.64 2.82 -7.15
C GLY A 146 20.81 1.36 -6.71
N GLY A 147 19.79 0.49 -6.88
CA GLY A 147 19.93 -0.95 -6.62
C GLY A 147 19.42 -1.48 -5.27
N ILE A 148 18.61 -0.72 -4.52
CA ILE A 148 17.86 -1.30 -3.38
C ILE A 148 16.94 -2.43 -3.90
N GLY A 149 16.99 -3.61 -3.28
CA GLY A 149 16.32 -4.86 -3.69
C GLY A 149 14.78 -4.87 -3.69
N ILE A 150 14.14 -3.70 -3.81
CA ILE A 150 12.69 -3.53 -3.90
C ILE A 150 12.10 -4.27 -5.12
N PRO A 151 12.67 -4.22 -6.34
CA PRO A 151 12.09 -4.91 -7.49
C PRO A 151 11.97 -6.43 -7.31
N SER A 152 12.99 -7.08 -6.75
CA SER A 152 12.95 -8.51 -6.43
C SER A 152 11.93 -8.82 -5.35
N LEU A 153 11.83 -7.96 -4.32
CA LEU A 153 10.84 -8.11 -3.25
C LEU A 153 9.40 -8.11 -3.77
N VAL A 154 9.10 -7.24 -4.75
CA VAL A 154 7.77 -7.23 -5.39
C VAL A 154 7.46 -8.57 -6.04
N ALA A 155 8.39 -9.08 -6.86
CA ALA A 155 8.20 -10.35 -7.56
C ALA A 155 8.03 -11.51 -6.57
N ASP A 156 8.84 -11.54 -5.50
CA ASP A 156 8.74 -12.53 -4.44
C ASP A 156 7.41 -12.45 -3.67
N THR A 157 6.97 -11.24 -3.35
CA THR A 157 5.71 -10.98 -2.65
C THR A 157 4.52 -11.46 -3.48
N LEU A 158 4.48 -11.12 -4.76
CA LEU A 158 3.42 -11.57 -5.66
C LEU A 158 3.48 -13.09 -5.91
N GLY A 159 4.69 -13.66 -6.02
CA GLY A 159 4.87 -15.11 -6.10
C GLY A 159 4.33 -15.85 -4.87
N SER A 160 4.56 -15.30 -3.68
CA SER A 160 4.06 -15.85 -2.41
C SER A 160 2.54 -15.69 -2.29
N LEU A 161 2.01 -14.54 -2.68
CA LEU A 161 0.57 -14.29 -2.74
C LEU A 161 -0.13 -15.29 -3.67
N LYS A 162 0.49 -15.66 -4.81
CA LYS A 162 -0.06 -16.68 -5.71
C LYS A 162 -0.17 -18.06 -5.06
N GLN A 163 0.72 -18.39 -4.12
CA GLN A 163 0.76 -19.68 -3.43
C GLN A 163 -0.16 -19.74 -2.20
N ASP A 164 -0.55 -18.58 -1.65
CA ASP A 164 -1.47 -18.48 -0.52
C ASP A 164 -2.90 -18.23 -0.99
N GLU A 165 -3.67 -19.30 -1.15
CA GLU A 165 -5.05 -19.23 -1.63
C GLU A 165 -5.95 -18.33 -0.75
N LYS A 166 -5.75 -18.32 0.57
CA LYS A 166 -6.55 -17.50 1.50
C LYS A 166 -6.25 -16.02 1.31
N ALA A 167 -4.97 -15.66 1.24
CA ALA A 167 -4.54 -14.29 1.00
C ALA A 167 -4.95 -13.80 -0.39
N LEU A 168 -4.82 -14.64 -1.42
CA LEU A 168 -5.24 -14.32 -2.79
C LEU A 168 -6.75 -14.11 -2.90
N ASN A 169 -7.55 -14.97 -2.26
CA ASN A 169 -9.01 -14.82 -2.23
C ASN A 169 -9.45 -13.56 -1.48
N LEU A 170 -8.77 -13.22 -0.39
CA LEU A 170 -9.00 -11.96 0.32
C LEU A 170 -8.70 -10.75 -0.57
N PHE A 171 -7.55 -10.76 -1.25
CA PHE A 171 -7.13 -9.70 -2.17
C PHE A 171 -8.15 -9.53 -3.30
N ASN A 172 -8.46 -10.60 -4.04
CA ASN A 172 -9.38 -10.56 -5.18
C ASN A 172 -10.76 -10.04 -4.78
N ARG A 173 -11.34 -10.57 -3.70
CA ARG A 173 -12.63 -10.11 -3.17
C ARG A 173 -12.59 -8.63 -2.78
N SER A 174 -11.47 -8.16 -2.26
CA SER A 174 -11.34 -6.75 -1.84
C SER A 174 -11.22 -5.81 -3.03
N VAL A 175 -10.51 -6.21 -4.09
CA VAL A 175 -10.47 -5.47 -5.34
C VAL A 175 -11.86 -5.41 -5.99
N GLU A 176 -12.59 -6.53 -6.04
CA GLU A 176 -13.98 -6.57 -6.52
C GLU A 176 -14.90 -5.64 -5.71
N LYS A 177 -14.77 -5.62 -4.38
CA LYS A 177 -15.54 -4.73 -3.50
C LYS A 177 -15.20 -3.25 -3.69
N ASP A 178 -13.95 -2.92 -3.99
CA ASP A 178 -13.55 -1.57 -4.43
C ASP A 178 -13.92 -1.32 -5.92
N GLN A 179 -14.80 -2.16 -6.46
CA GLN A 179 -15.39 -2.08 -7.79
C GLN A 179 -14.40 -2.31 -8.93
N GLY A 180 -13.38 -3.14 -8.66
CA GLY A 180 -12.77 -4.02 -9.63
C GLY A 180 -11.78 -3.40 -10.61
N ARG A 181 -11.30 -2.17 -10.37
CA ARG A 181 -10.47 -1.43 -11.33
C ARG A 181 -9.20 -0.80 -10.76
N ARG A 182 -8.88 -1.08 -9.50
CA ARG A 182 -7.67 -0.58 -8.84
C ARG A 182 -7.16 -1.59 -7.82
N PHE A 183 -5.84 -1.72 -7.76
CA PHE A 183 -5.15 -2.27 -6.59
C PHE A 183 -3.94 -1.40 -6.24
N GLY A 184 -3.54 -1.43 -4.98
CA GLY A 184 -2.34 -0.77 -4.49
C GLY A 184 -1.24 -1.78 -4.19
N MET A 185 -0.01 -1.31 -4.27
CA MET A 185 1.16 -2.06 -3.84
C MET A 185 2.16 -1.13 -3.18
N ALA A 186 2.70 -1.55 -2.05
CA ALA A 186 3.83 -0.91 -1.42
C ALA A 186 4.95 -1.93 -1.24
N SER A 187 6.20 -1.51 -1.38
CA SER A 187 7.36 -2.36 -1.15
C SER A 187 8.43 -1.57 -0.41
N CYS A 188 8.80 -2.11 0.74
CA CYS A 188 9.64 -1.43 1.71
C CYS A 188 10.96 -2.17 1.90
N ALA A 189 12.05 -1.41 1.97
CA ALA A 189 13.36 -1.92 2.30
C ALA A 189 14.08 -0.92 3.22
N GLN A 190 14.85 -1.43 4.17
CA GLN A 190 15.74 -0.63 5.00
C GLN A 190 17.13 -0.61 4.34
N ASP A 191 17.71 0.58 4.19
CA ASP A 191 19.08 0.71 3.73
C ASP A 191 20.10 0.53 4.88
N LYS A 192 21.38 0.62 4.55
CA LYS A 192 22.48 0.41 5.50
C LYS A 192 22.58 1.52 6.54
N ASP A 193 22.04 2.70 6.24
CA ASP A 193 22.05 3.88 7.08
C ASP A 193 20.82 3.93 8.01
N GLY A 194 19.93 2.93 7.89
CA GLY A 194 18.77 2.76 8.75
C GLY A 194 17.50 3.43 8.22
N SER A 195 17.56 4.10 7.07
CA SER A 195 16.39 4.71 6.44
C SER A 195 15.50 3.65 5.79
N VAL A 196 14.19 3.83 5.95
CA VAL A 196 13.18 3.02 5.30
C VAL A 196 12.81 3.67 3.97
N ASN A 197 12.97 2.88 2.92
CA ASN A 197 12.67 3.24 1.55
C ASN A 197 11.38 2.52 1.13
N MET A 198 10.38 3.27 0.67
CA MET A 198 9.08 2.74 0.25
C MET A 198 8.80 3.13 -1.20
N ALA A 199 8.61 2.14 -2.06
CA ALA A 199 8.01 2.33 -3.38
C ALA A 199 6.52 2.01 -3.31
N VAL A 200 5.68 2.94 -3.76
CA VAL A 200 4.22 2.79 -3.81
C VAL A 200 3.76 2.82 -5.26
N ALA A 201 2.82 1.95 -5.61
CA ALA A 201 2.11 1.96 -6.87
C ALA A 201 0.60 1.80 -6.63
N ALA A 202 -0.21 2.63 -7.26
CA ALA A 202 -1.62 2.36 -7.49
C ALA A 202 -1.81 2.05 -8.99
N VAL A 203 -2.28 0.85 -9.28
CA VAL A 203 -2.49 0.37 -10.64
C VAL A 203 -3.99 0.38 -10.90
N ASN A 204 -4.39 1.20 -11.87
CA ASN A 204 -5.76 1.30 -12.33
C ASN A 204 -5.87 0.68 -13.72
N TYR A 205 -6.97 -0.02 -14.00
CA TYR A 205 -7.13 -0.71 -15.27
C TYR A 205 -8.58 -0.64 -15.78
N SER A 206 -8.76 -0.58 -17.09
CA SER A 206 -10.03 -0.18 -17.71
C SER A 206 -11.11 -1.27 -17.81
N LYS A 207 -10.74 -2.54 -17.61
CA LYS A 207 -11.65 -3.69 -17.76
C LYS A 207 -11.62 -4.59 -16.54
N GLU A 208 -12.72 -5.29 -16.26
CA GLU A 208 -12.76 -6.31 -15.19
C GLU A 208 -12.03 -7.58 -15.65
N PRO A 209 -11.27 -8.25 -14.75
CA PRO A 209 -10.56 -9.48 -15.09
C PRO A 209 -11.55 -10.59 -15.48
N GLY A 210 -11.08 -11.54 -16.30
CA GLY A 210 -11.82 -12.78 -16.51
C GLY A 210 -11.92 -13.61 -15.22
N LYS A 211 -12.66 -14.73 -15.30
CA LYS A 211 -12.93 -15.58 -14.13
C LYS A 211 -11.71 -16.36 -13.60
N ASP A 212 -10.67 -16.55 -14.42
CA ASP A 212 -9.53 -17.40 -14.10
C ASP A 212 -8.35 -16.59 -13.54
N GLY A 213 -7.91 -16.88 -12.31
CA GLY A 213 -6.68 -16.28 -11.73
C GLY A 213 -6.81 -14.89 -11.10
N GLY A 214 -8.00 -14.29 -11.13
CA GLY A 214 -8.28 -13.01 -10.49
C GLY A 214 -7.52 -11.82 -11.09
N VAL A 215 -7.50 -10.69 -10.39
CA VAL A 215 -7.00 -9.41 -10.94
C VAL A 215 -5.51 -9.47 -11.31
N LEU A 216 -4.68 -10.08 -10.46
CA LEU A 216 -3.23 -10.06 -10.60
C LEU A 216 -2.70 -11.02 -11.66
N PHE A 217 -3.26 -12.22 -11.74
CA PHE A 217 -2.68 -13.34 -12.50
C PHE A 217 -3.48 -13.73 -13.74
N PHE A 218 -4.63 -13.11 -14.00
CA PHE A 218 -5.33 -13.23 -15.27
C PHE A 218 -4.46 -12.67 -16.41
N GLU A 219 -4.41 -13.40 -17.52
CA GLU A 219 -3.67 -13.01 -18.72
C GLU A 219 -4.55 -12.17 -19.65
N TRP A 220 -4.11 -10.95 -19.89
CA TRP A 220 -4.78 -9.98 -20.75
C TRP A 220 -4.09 -9.90 -22.09
N LYS A 221 -4.83 -9.71 -23.18
CA LYS A 221 -4.24 -9.11 -24.38
C LYS A 221 -3.97 -7.63 -24.09
N SER A 222 -2.76 -7.17 -24.34
CA SER A 222 -2.38 -5.77 -24.04
C SER A 222 -3.25 -4.75 -24.78
N SER A 223 -3.72 -5.08 -25.99
CA SER A 223 -4.61 -4.24 -26.80
C SER A 223 -6.03 -4.10 -26.23
N GLU A 224 -6.39 -4.94 -25.26
CA GLU A 224 -7.74 -4.97 -24.70
C GLU A 224 -7.84 -4.25 -23.36
N VAL A 225 -6.74 -3.88 -22.71
CA VAL A 225 -6.77 -3.24 -21.39
C VAL A 225 -5.88 -2.00 -21.37
N GLU A 226 -6.46 -0.89 -20.93
CA GLU A 226 -5.71 0.32 -20.63
C GLU A 226 -5.32 0.29 -19.16
N VAL A 227 -4.06 0.62 -18.88
CA VAL A 227 -3.53 0.67 -17.53
C VAL A 227 -3.01 2.07 -17.25
N TYR A 228 -3.42 2.63 -16.12
CA TYR A 228 -2.94 3.89 -15.59
C TYR A 228 -2.23 3.65 -14.26
N GLN A 229 -1.07 4.28 -14.08
CA GLN A 229 -0.23 4.10 -12.90
C GLN A 229 -0.05 5.43 -12.16
N ASP A 230 -0.19 5.37 -10.85
CA ASP A 230 0.32 6.39 -9.94
C ASP A 230 1.41 5.76 -9.08
N THR A 231 2.59 6.37 -9.04
CA THR A 231 3.74 5.86 -8.31
C THR A 231 4.40 6.93 -7.48
N ALA A 232 5.01 6.50 -6.38
CA ALA A 232 5.87 7.35 -5.58
C ALA A 232 7.01 6.55 -4.98
N TYR A 233 8.13 7.23 -4.75
CA TYR A 233 9.22 6.74 -3.93
C TYR A 233 9.37 7.68 -2.73
N LEU A 234 9.31 7.11 -1.53
CA LEU A 234 9.39 7.84 -0.29
C LEU A 234 10.46 7.26 0.63
N VAL A 235 11.05 8.12 1.45
CA VAL A 235 12.09 7.74 2.43
C VAL A 235 11.73 8.33 3.80
N ILE A 236 11.98 7.59 4.86
CA ILE A 236 11.87 8.07 6.25
C ILE A 236 13.01 7.49 7.08
N HIS A 237 13.55 8.25 8.02
CA HIS A 237 14.36 7.68 9.10
C HIS A 237 13.47 7.43 10.31
N GLU A 238 13.75 6.36 11.05
CA GLU A 238 12.98 6.02 12.25
C GLU A 238 12.89 7.20 13.24
N GLU A 239 14.01 7.91 13.42
CA GLU A 239 14.15 9.05 14.33
C GLU A 239 13.27 10.25 13.92
N ASP A 240 12.95 10.37 12.63
CA ASP A 240 12.09 11.45 12.13
C ASP A 240 10.62 11.22 12.46
N TYR A 241 10.21 10.00 12.81
CA TYR A 241 8.81 9.67 13.07
C TYR A 241 8.41 9.97 14.52
N PRO A 242 7.66 11.06 14.79
CA PRO A 242 7.45 11.52 16.16
C PRO A 242 6.54 10.56 16.93
N GLY A 243 6.95 10.18 18.15
CA GLY A 243 6.23 9.20 18.97
C GLY A 243 4.76 9.55 19.26
N ALA A 244 4.41 10.83 19.37
CA ALA A 244 3.01 11.26 19.55
C ALA A 244 2.14 10.98 18.31
N ARG A 245 2.70 11.15 17.10
CA ARG A 245 2.00 10.83 15.84
C ARG A 245 1.85 9.34 15.68
N GLU A 246 2.90 8.60 16.00
CA GLU A 246 2.84 7.17 16.02
C GLU A 246 1.78 6.64 16.98
N ALA A 247 1.75 7.11 18.23
CA ALA A 247 0.77 6.68 19.20
C ALA A 247 -0.67 6.94 18.70
N THR A 248 -0.89 8.09 18.05
CA THR A 248 -2.19 8.44 17.45
C THR A 248 -2.58 7.49 16.32
N VAL A 249 -1.65 7.20 15.40
CA VAL A 249 -1.89 6.28 14.27
C VAL A 249 -2.08 4.85 14.74
N ASN A 250 -1.26 4.38 15.68
CA ASN A 250 -1.35 3.03 16.23
C ASN A 250 -2.67 2.84 16.97
N ALA A 251 -3.07 3.78 17.84
CA ALA A 251 -4.37 3.71 18.53
C ALA A 251 -5.55 3.62 17.55
N TYR A 252 -5.50 4.40 16.46
CA TYR A 252 -6.51 4.34 15.39
C TYR A 252 -6.59 2.96 14.74
N LEU A 253 -5.44 2.37 14.39
CA LEU A 253 -5.37 1.06 13.74
C LEU A 253 -5.75 -0.08 14.71
N ASP A 254 -5.33 0.01 15.97
CA ASP A 254 -5.66 -0.98 17.00
C ASP A 254 -7.17 -1.03 17.24
N GLU A 255 -7.85 0.14 17.31
CA GLU A 255 -9.31 0.19 17.40
C GLU A 255 -9.99 -0.45 16.17
N LEU A 256 -9.47 -0.21 14.97
CA LEU A 256 -10.01 -0.83 13.75
C LEU A 256 -9.82 -2.35 13.72
N ASP A 257 -8.62 -2.81 14.08
CA ASP A 257 -8.29 -4.23 14.08
C ASP A 257 -9.14 -4.97 15.14
N GLU A 258 -9.37 -4.36 16.31
CA GLU A 258 -10.30 -4.88 17.33
C GLU A 258 -11.74 -4.94 16.83
N ARG A 259 -12.26 -3.85 16.22
CA ARG A 259 -13.62 -3.86 15.64
C ARG A 259 -13.78 -4.93 14.56
N ALA A 260 -12.77 -5.12 13.72
CA ALA A 260 -12.77 -6.15 12.69
C ALA A 260 -12.78 -7.56 13.31
N PHE A 261 -12.01 -7.78 14.37
CA PHE A 261 -12.00 -9.04 15.12
C PHE A 261 -13.37 -9.34 15.74
N GLN A 262 -13.99 -8.36 16.41
CA GLN A 262 -15.32 -8.53 16.99
C GLN A 262 -16.40 -8.82 15.95
N ALA A 263 -16.36 -8.16 14.78
CA ALA A 263 -17.28 -8.45 13.69
C ALA A 263 -17.13 -9.88 13.14
N ILE A 264 -15.90 -10.40 13.08
CA ILE A 264 -15.65 -11.80 12.71
C ILE A 264 -16.25 -12.74 13.75
N LEU A 265 -16.08 -12.48 15.04
CA LEU A 265 -16.66 -13.30 16.11
C LEU A 265 -18.19 -13.30 16.08
N ALA A 266 -18.82 -12.15 15.83
CA ALA A 266 -20.27 -12.03 15.75
C ALA A 266 -20.90 -12.67 14.49
N SER A 267 -20.08 -12.95 13.46
CA SER A 267 -20.52 -13.59 12.21
C SER A 267 -20.44 -15.12 12.22
N LYS A 268 -19.97 -15.72 13.32
CA LYS A 268 -19.89 -17.17 13.55
C LYS A 268 -21.06 -17.64 14.41
#